data_AF-A0A6J4LCS2-F1
#
_entry.id   AF-A0A6J4LCS2-F1
#
_cell.length_a   1.000
_cell.length_b   1.000
_cell.length_c   1.000
_cell.angle_alpha   90.00
_cell.angle_beta   90.00
_cell.angle_gamma   90.00
#
_symmetry.space_group_name_H-M   'P 1'
#
loop_
_entity.id
_entity.type
_entity.pdbx_description
1 polymer ?
#
loop_
_entity_poly.entity_id
_entity_poly.type
_entity_poly.pdbx_seq_one_letter_code
_entity_poly.pdbx_strand_id
1 'polypeptide(L)' 'MKTTMLAYSKLILSKVSFSEALFEKELKKALATLSGGDRLHLGAWCSRRFGGKYRKIANRSVCGGKAQLKPLQREYAG' A
#
# COMPACT_ATOMS: atom_id res chain seq x y z
N MET A 1 8.98 -19.77 7.00
CA MET A 1 8.83 -18.64 6.05
C MET A 1 9.01 -17.34 6.80
N LYS A 2 9.92 -16.46 6.41
CA LYS A 2 10.09 -15.15 7.07
C LYS A 2 8.93 -14.22 6.69
N THR A 3 8.09 -13.88 7.64
CA THR A 3 7.05 -12.84 7.48
C THR A 3 7.69 -11.47 7.62
N THR A 4 7.93 -10.78 6.50
CA THR A 4 8.38 -9.39 6.52
C THR A 4 7.20 -8.46 6.84
N MET A 5 7.49 -7.28 7.40
CA MET A 5 6.43 -6.29 7.71
C MET A 5 5.60 -5.94 6.47
N LEU A 6 6.24 -5.86 5.30
CA LEU A 6 5.54 -5.62 4.02
C LEU A 6 4.53 -6.74 3.69
N ALA A 7 4.92 -8.01 3.85
CA ALA A 7 4.04 -9.15 3.58
C ALA A 7 2.87 -9.19 4.57
N TYR A 8 3.15 -8.91 5.84
CA TYR A 8 2.12 -8.80 6.88
C TYR A 8 1.11 -7.68 6.54
N SER A 9 1.59 -6.48 6.18
CA SER A 9 0.72 -5.38 5.77
C SER A 9 -0.16 -5.72 4.55
N LYS A 10 0.39 -6.40 3.53
CA LYS A 10 -0.39 -6.84 2.36
C LYS A 10 -1.51 -7.83 2.75
N LEU A 11 -1.23 -8.74 3.67
CA LEU A 11 -2.23 -9.69 4.17
C LEU A 11 -3.36 -8.95 4.89
N ILE A 12 -3.03 -8.07 5.84
CA ILE A 12 -4.03 -7.30 6.59
C ILE A 12 -4.88 -6.47 5.63
N LEU A 13 -4.26 -5.71 4.72
CA LEU A 13 -4.97 -4.90 3.73
C LEU A 13 -5.90 -5.72 2.84
N SER A 14 -5.51 -6.94 2.48
CA SER A 14 -6.39 -7.87 1.73
C SER A 14 -7.58 -8.32 2.57
N LYS A 15 -7.40 -8.51 3.88
CA LYS A 15 -8.49 -8.93 4.78
C LYS A 15 -9.46 -7.80 5.07
N VAL A 16 -8.98 -6.55 5.15
CA VAL A 16 -9.82 -5.38 5.43
C VAL A 16 -10.33 -4.66 4.19
N SER A 17 -10.01 -5.15 2.98
CA SER A 17 -10.38 -4.49 1.73
C SER A 17 -11.89 -4.43 1.46
N PHE A 18 -12.72 -5.15 2.23
CA PHE A 18 -14.18 -5.02 2.13
C PHE A 18 -14.71 -3.67 2.63
N SER A 19 -13.94 -2.95 3.46
CA SER A 19 -14.35 -1.67 4.04
C SER A 19 -13.31 -0.58 3.75
N GLU A 20 -13.76 0.51 3.14
CA GLU A 20 -12.91 1.64 2.78
C GLU A 20 -12.27 2.31 4.02
N ALA A 21 -13.08 2.55 5.06
CA ALA A 21 -12.62 3.17 6.28
C ALA A 21 -11.62 2.29 7.05
N LEU A 22 -11.85 0.96 7.06
CA LEU A 22 -10.94 0.03 7.72
C LEU A 22 -9.64 -0.12 6.93
N PHE A 23 -9.73 -0.18 5.60
CA PHE A 23 -8.57 -0.18 4.73
C PHE A 23 -7.71 1.07 4.90
N GLU A 24 -8.31 2.26 4.94
CA GLU A 24 -7.55 3.50 5.17
C GLU A 24 -6.82 3.48 6.51
N LYS A 25 -7.48 3.00 7.59
CA LYS A 25 -6.86 2.88 8.92
C LYS A 25 -5.66 1.95 8.91
N GLU A 26 -5.80 0.74 8.36
CA GLU A 26 -4.71 -0.24 8.32
C GLU A 26 -3.61 0.18 7.34
N LEU A 27 -3.94 0.87 6.25
CA LEU A 27 -2.95 1.41 5.32
C LEU A 27 -2.08 2.48 5.99
N LYS A 28 -2.68 3.39 6.77
CA LYS A 28 -1.92 4.38 7.54
C LYS A 28 -0.99 3.74 8.56
N LYS A 29 -1.46 2.70 9.27
CA LYS A 29 -0.60 1.92 10.19
C LYS A 29 0.56 1.27 9.45
N ALA A 30 0.28 0.57 8.35
CA ALA A 30 1.32 -0.06 7.54
C ALA A 30 2.35 0.97 7.04
N LEU A 31 1.91 2.12 6.56
CA LEU A 31 2.81 3.19 6.11
C LEU A 31 3.63 3.80 7.26
N ALA A 32 3.11 3.84 8.49
CA ALA A 32 3.86 4.31 9.65
C ALA A 32 4.92 3.30 10.12
N THR A 33 4.67 2.01 9.94
CA THR A 33 5.56 0.92 10.37
C THR A 33 6.63 0.56 9.33
N LEU A 34 6.36 0.75 8.03
CA LEU A 34 7.26 0.36 6.95
C LEU A 34 8.34 1.41 6.67
N SER A 35 9.53 0.94 6.30
CA SER A 35 10.61 1.79 5.78
C SER A 35 10.26 2.39 4.42
N GLY A 36 10.93 3.49 4.03
CA GLY A 36 10.60 4.26 2.81
C GLY A 36 10.46 3.42 1.53
N GLY A 37 11.36 2.47 1.28
CA GLY A 37 11.28 1.56 0.12
C GLY A 37 10.04 0.66 0.15
N ASP A 38 9.72 0.09 1.31
CA ASP A 38 8.55 -0.77 1.50
C ASP A 38 7.24 0.02 1.36
N ARG A 39 7.21 1.29 1.78
CA ARG A 39 6.03 2.17 1.60
C ARG A 39 5.71 2.36 0.11
N LEU A 40 6.73 2.59 -0.72
CA LEU A 40 6.56 2.71 -2.18
C LEU A 40 6.06 1.39 -2.77
N HIS A 41 6.63 0.26 -2.36
CA HIS A 41 6.17 -1.07 -2.78
C HIS A 41 4.72 -1.36 -2.38
N LEU A 42 4.34 -1.03 -1.15
CA LEU A 42 2.99 -1.23 -0.65
C LEU A 42 1.99 -0.38 -1.46
N GLY A 43 2.30 0.90 -1.69
CA GLY A 43 1.43 1.80 -2.46
C GLY A 43 1.22 1.34 -3.91
N ALA A 44 2.29 0.88 -4.57
CA ALA A 44 2.22 0.34 -5.92
C ALA A 44 1.38 -0.94 -5.98
N TRP A 45 1.55 -1.82 -4.99
CA TRP A 45 0.76 -3.05 -4.86
C TRP A 45 -0.72 -2.75 -4.62
N CYS A 46 -1.06 -1.83 -3.71
CA CYS A 46 -2.45 -1.44 -3.44
C CYS A 46 -3.14 -0.89 -4.69
N SER A 47 -2.44 -0.04 -5.45
CA SER A 47 -2.97 0.55 -6.68
C SER A 47 -3.27 -0.51 -7.74
N ARG A 48 -2.43 -1.56 -7.85
CA ARG A 48 -2.66 -2.69 -8.78
C ARG A 48 -3.74 -3.65 -8.29
N ARG A 49 -3.75 -3.99 -7.01
CA ARG A 49 -4.62 -5.05 -6.46
C ARG A 49 -6.07 -4.62 -6.26
N PHE A 50 -6.28 -3.37 -5.83
CA PHE A 50 -7.60 -2.87 -5.45
C PHE A 50 -8.11 -1.75 -6.38
N GLY A 51 -7.28 -1.25 -7.30
CA GLY A 51 -7.69 -0.34 -8.37
C GLY A 51 -7.91 1.12 -7.93
N GLY A 52 -8.68 1.86 -8.73
CA GLY A 52 -8.76 3.33 -8.67
C GLY A 52 -9.35 3.91 -7.39
N LYS A 53 -10.27 3.20 -6.72
CA LYS A 53 -10.87 3.64 -5.45
C LYS A 53 -9.82 3.76 -4.35
N TYR A 54 -9.01 2.73 -4.18
CA TYR A 54 -7.95 2.68 -3.16
C TYR A 54 -6.71 3.46 -3.55
N ARG A 55 -6.50 3.72 -4.85
CA ARG A 55 -5.49 4.69 -5.31
C ARG A 55 -5.72 6.08 -4.72
N LYS A 56 -6.99 6.55 -4.63
CA LYS A 56 -7.32 7.85 -4.02
C LYS A 56 -6.97 7.87 -2.52
N ILE A 57 -7.27 6.80 -1.81
CA ILE A 57 -7.01 6.63 -0.36
C ILE A 57 -5.51 6.56 -0.07
N ALA A 58 -4.78 5.78 -0.87
CA ALA A 58 -3.33 5.67 -0.77
C ALA A 58 -2.65 7.00 -1.08
N ASN A 59 -3.07 7.71 -2.14
CA ASN A 59 -2.51 9.01 -2.48
C ASN A 59 -2.71 10.04 -1.35
N ARG A 60 -3.89 10.03 -0.69
CA ARG A 60 -4.16 10.89 0.48
C ARG A 60 -3.31 10.53 1.70
N SER A 61 -2.96 9.25 1.86
CA SER A 61 -2.24 8.75 3.04
C SER A 61 -0.72 8.77 2.89
N VAL A 62 -0.19 8.83 1.66
CA VAL A 62 1.25 8.75 1.35
C VAL A 62 1.87 10.13 1.09
N CYS A 63 1.17 11.08 0.48
CA CYS A 63 1.76 12.37 0.09
C CYS A 63 1.04 13.56 0.74
N GLY A 64 1.78 14.36 1.51
CA GLY A 64 1.40 15.74 1.88
C GLY A 64 1.53 16.69 0.69
N GLY A 65 0.93 16.32 -0.45
CA GLY A 65 1.09 17.00 -1.73
C GLY A 65 2.25 16.46 -2.57
N LYS A 66 1.96 16.09 -3.82
CA LYS A 66 2.91 15.88 -4.92
C LYS A 66 3.83 14.64 -4.85
N ALA A 67 3.26 13.43 -4.86
CA ALA A 67 3.98 12.28 -5.42
C ALA A 67 2.98 11.30 -6.04
N GLN A 68 2.72 11.44 -7.34
CA GLN A 68 1.97 10.42 -8.07
C GLN A 68 2.78 9.12 -8.03
N LEU A 69 2.17 8.06 -7.51
CA LEU A 69 2.66 6.68 -7.62
C LEU A 69 2.88 6.34 -9.09
N LYS A 70 4.09 6.55 -9.60
CA LYS A 70 4.48 6.08 -10.92
C LYS A 70 4.43 4.55 -10.92
N PRO A 71 4.01 3.91 -12.03
CA PRO A 71 4.00 2.46 -12.12
C PRO A 71 5.45 1.96 -12.06
N LEU A 72 5.87 1.51 -10.88
CA LEU A 72 7.08 0.71 -10.70
C LEU A 72 6.78 -0.69 -11.25
N GLN A 73 6.75 -0.78 -12.58
CA GLN A 73 6.56 -2.01 -13.34
C GLN A 73 7.88 -2.31 -14.05
N ARG A 74 8.78 -3.04 -13.37
CA ARG A 74 9.67 -4.02 -14.03
C ARG A 74 10.52 -4.85 -13.08
N GLU A 75 10.79 -4.41 -11.86
CA GLU A 75 11.92 -5.00 -11.13
C GLU A 75 11.61 -6.12 -10.11
N TYR A 76 10.37 -6.63 -10.03
CA TYR A 76 10.01 -7.59 -8.98
C TYR A 76 9.13 -8.76 -9.47
N ALA A 77 9.37 -9.22 -10.70
CA ALA A 77 8.97 -10.55 -11.15
C ALA A 77 10.23 -11.44 -11.10
N GLY A 78 10.52 -11.95 -9.91
CA GLY A 78 11.57 -12.92 -9.62
C GLY A 78 11.07 -13.83 -8.51
#